data_AF-A0A3D5Q8T5-F1
#
_entry.id   AF-A0A3D5Q8T5-F1
#
_cell.length_a   1.000
_cell.length_b   1.000
_cell.length_c   1.000
_cell.angle_alpha   90.00
_cell.angle_beta   90.00
_cell.angle_gamma   90.00
#
_symmetry.space_group_name_H-M   'P 1'
#
loop_
_entity.id
_entity.type
_entity.pdbx_description
1 polymer ?
#
loop_
_entity_poly.entity_id
_entity_poly.type
_entity_poly.pdbx_seq_one_letter_code
_entity_poly.pdbx_strand_id
1 'polypeptide(L)'
;KAGNGGEIPAWDGGLSAPPAAYKGDQVYVDPFAEEKPLFTIDQSNVDQYADKLSPGQVAMIKTYPDYVMPVYKTHRTATYPEEVMEQTMENATRVELIKGGNGLGNYRSATPFPIPRNGLEVIWNHITR
;
A
#
# COMPACT_ATOMS: atom_id res chain seq x y z
N LYS A 1 0.00 -8.91 -14.63
CA LYS A 1 0.82 -8.39 -13.51
C LYS A 1 1.06 -6.91 -13.76
N ALA A 2 0.51 -6.03 -12.93
CA ALA A 2 0.88 -4.62 -12.92
C ALA A 2 1.74 -4.40 -11.66
N GLY A 3 2.97 -3.92 -11.83
CA GLY A 3 3.95 -3.72 -10.76
C GLY A 3 5.36 -3.51 -11.32
N ASN A 4 6.22 -2.81 -10.57
CA ASN A 4 7.51 -2.25 -10.99
C ASN A 4 8.68 -3.25 -11.21
N GLY A 5 8.44 -4.46 -11.73
CA GLY A 5 9.56 -5.37 -12.07
C GLY A 5 9.47 -6.81 -11.53
N GLY A 6 8.40 -7.16 -10.82
CA GLY A 6 8.18 -8.51 -10.30
C GLY A 6 8.65 -8.74 -8.86
N GLU A 7 9.27 -7.73 -8.23
CA GLU A 7 9.66 -7.76 -6.82
C GLU A 7 8.48 -7.61 -5.85
N ILE A 8 7.33 -7.12 -6.34
CA ILE A 8 6.10 -7.04 -5.55
C ILE A 8 5.45 -8.44 -5.54
N PRO A 9 5.33 -9.10 -4.37
CA PRO A 9 4.72 -10.43 -4.30
C PRO A 9 3.23 -10.38 -4.61
N ALA A 10 2.66 -11.53 -4.98
CA ALA A 10 1.21 -11.67 -5.05
C ALA A 10 0.60 -11.35 -3.67
N TRP A 11 -0.60 -10.77 -3.67
CA TRP A 11 -1.35 -10.62 -2.42
C TRP A 11 -2.16 -11.89 -2.18
N ASP A 12 -1.91 -12.53 -1.06
CA ASP A 12 -2.46 -13.83 -0.64
C ASP A 12 -3.40 -13.71 0.56
N GLY A 13 -3.87 -12.50 0.88
CA GLY A 13 -4.74 -12.19 2.02
C GLY A 13 -4.11 -11.26 3.06
N GLY A 14 -2.80 -11.01 2.97
CA GLY A 14 -2.08 -10.16 3.91
C GLY A 14 -1.86 -10.81 5.28
N LEU A 15 -1.52 -10.00 6.29
CA LEU A 15 -1.19 -10.48 7.63
C LEU A 15 -2.47 -10.70 8.46
N SER A 16 -3.11 -11.86 8.29
CA SER A 16 -4.38 -12.22 8.94
C SER A 16 -4.25 -12.74 10.37
N ALA A 17 -3.03 -13.08 10.80
CA ALA A 17 -2.72 -13.50 12.16
C ALA A 17 -1.73 -12.53 12.82
N PRO A 18 -1.88 -12.22 14.11
CA PRO A 18 -0.90 -11.40 14.82
C PRO A 18 0.49 -12.05 14.80
N PRO A 19 1.58 -11.26 14.73
CA PRO A 19 2.93 -11.79 14.85
C PRO A 19 3.10 -12.55 16.18
N ALA A 20 3.89 -13.62 16.19
CA ALA A 20 4.06 -14.47 17.39
C ALA A 20 4.58 -13.72 18.62
N ALA A 21 5.33 -12.63 18.41
CA ALA A 21 5.86 -11.79 19.49
C ALA A 21 4.83 -10.79 20.05
N TYR A 22 3.66 -10.63 19.41
CA TYR A 22 2.62 -9.73 19.88
C TYR A 22 1.90 -10.32 21.09
N LYS A 23 1.85 -9.57 22.19
CA LYS A 23 1.31 -10.05 23.47
C LYS A 23 -0.18 -9.73 23.68
N GLY A 24 -0.82 -9.07 22.71
CA GLY A 24 -2.20 -8.59 22.88
C GLY A 24 -2.31 -7.36 23.79
N ASP A 25 -1.20 -6.69 24.10
CA ASP A 25 -1.10 -5.55 25.01
C ASP A 25 -1.20 -4.18 24.31
N GLN A 26 -1.68 -4.16 23.06
CA GLN A 26 -1.79 -2.97 22.20
C GLN A 26 -0.44 -2.35 21.78
N VAL A 27 0.70 -2.97 22.11
CA VAL A 27 2.00 -2.56 21.62
C VAL A 27 2.33 -3.36 20.37
N TYR A 28 2.26 -2.72 19.21
CA TYR A 28 2.60 -3.37 17.95
C TYR A 28 4.07 -3.80 17.92
N VAL A 29 4.30 -4.98 17.36
CA VAL A 29 5.63 -5.55 17.14
C VAL A 29 5.93 -5.59 15.64
N ASP A 30 7.21 -5.51 15.29
CA ASP A 30 7.63 -5.68 13.91
C ASP A 30 7.51 -7.16 13.49
N PRO A 31 6.65 -7.52 12.53
CA PRO A 31 6.56 -8.89 12.01
C PRO A 31 7.83 -9.38 11.32
N PHE A 32 8.74 -8.48 10.95
CA PHE A 32 9.95 -8.76 10.17
C PHE A 32 11.22 -8.29 10.88
N ALA A 33 11.23 -8.30 12.22
CA ALA A 33 12.35 -7.77 13.02
C ALA A 33 13.73 -8.36 12.68
N GLU A 34 13.77 -9.59 12.18
CA GLU A 34 15.01 -10.30 11.81
C GLU A 34 15.39 -10.10 10.33
N GLU A 35 14.61 -9.34 9.56
CA GLU A 35 14.89 -9.09 8.15
C GLU A 35 16.09 -8.16 7.99
N LYS A 36 16.95 -8.52 7.03
CA LYS A 36 18.12 -7.73 6.66
C LYS A 36 17.85 -6.93 5.39
N PRO A 37 18.44 -5.73 5.25
CA PRO A 37 18.39 -5.01 4.00
C PRO A 37 18.93 -5.87 2.85
N LEU A 38 18.27 -5.81 1.69
CA LEU A 38 18.78 -6.35 0.43
C LEU A 38 20.04 -5.60 -0.01
N PHE A 39 20.02 -4.27 0.19
CA PHE A 39 21.15 -3.36 0.00
C PHE A 39 20.85 -2.04 0.74
N THR A 40 21.84 -1.16 0.80
CA THR A 40 21.70 0.17 1.39
C THR A 40 22.11 1.21 0.36
N ILE A 41 21.30 2.25 0.21
CA ILE A 41 21.63 3.42 -0.61
C ILE A 41 22.29 4.47 0.30
N ASP A 42 23.47 4.92 -0.10
CA ASP A 42 24.26 5.93 0.60
C ASP A 42 24.96 6.85 -0.42
N GLN A 43 25.86 7.72 0.05
CA GLN A 43 26.57 8.67 -0.80
C GLN A 43 27.40 8.01 -1.92
N SER A 44 27.87 6.79 -1.73
CA SER A 44 28.73 6.09 -2.69
C SER A 44 27.96 5.57 -3.91
N ASN A 45 26.64 5.34 -3.78
CA ASN A 45 25.85 4.69 -4.81
C ASN A 45 24.52 5.39 -5.15
N VAL A 46 24.15 6.50 -4.48
CA VAL A 46 22.88 7.20 -4.71
C VAL A 46 22.63 7.58 -6.17
N ASP A 47 23.69 7.92 -6.91
CA ASP A 47 23.59 8.28 -8.32
C ASP A 47 23.14 7.09 -9.20
N GLN A 48 23.42 5.85 -8.77
CA GLN A 48 22.97 4.63 -9.45
C GLN A 48 21.47 4.40 -9.30
N TYR A 49 20.83 5.00 -8.29
CA TYR A 49 19.42 4.82 -7.95
C TYR A 49 18.60 6.11 -8.09
N ALA A 50 19.17 7.18 -8.63
CA ALA A 50 18.53 8.49 -8.67
C ALA A 50 17.20 8.50 -9.44
N ASP A 51 17.02 7.60 -10.41
CA ASP A 51 15.76 7.43 -11.16
C ASP A 51 14.65 6.73 -10.34
N LYS A 52 14.98 6.16 -9.18
CA LYS A 52 14.05 5.51 -8.24
C LYS A 52 13.73 6.38 -7.02
N LEU A 53 14.38 7.52 -6.90
CA LEU A 53 14.30 8.40 -5.73
C LEU A 53 13.71 9.75 -6.12
N SER A 54 13.01 10.38 -5.18
CA SER A 54 12.63 11.78 -5.35
C SER A 54 13.89 12.67 -5.29
N PRO A 55 13.88 13.87 -5.93
CA PRO A 55 14.99 14.80 -5.85
C PRO A 55 15.37 15.16 -4.41
N GLY A 56 14.38 15.23 -3.50
CA GLY A 56 14.60 15.47 -2.08
C GLY A 56 15.35 14.34 -1.38
N GLN A 57 15.05 13.08 -1.69
CA GLN A 57 15.77 11.93 -1.13
C GLN A 57 17.23 11.90 -1.60
N VAL A 58 17.47 12.14 -2.90
CA VAL A 58 18.84 12.24 -3.44
C VAL A 58 19.60 13.36 -2.75
N ALA A 59 18.97 14.53 -2.56
CA ALA A 59 19.60 15.66 -1.88
C ALA A 59 19.94 15.35 -0.42
N MET A 60 19.05 14.68 0.33
CA MET A 60 19.31 14.28 1.72
C MET A 60 20.52 13.36 1.82
N ILE A 61 20.58 12.30 1.00
CA ILE A 61 21.71 11.35 0.99
C ILE A 61 23.02 12.08 0.67
N LYS A 62 23.04 12.95 -0.36
CA LYS A 62 24.24 13.71 -0.74
C LYS A 62 24.69 14.74 0.30
N THR A 63 23.76 15.27 1.10
CA THR A 63 24.06 16.32 2.09
C THR A 63 24.60 15.73 3.39
N TYR A 64 24.07 14.59 3.83
CA TYR A 64 24.33 14.02 5.15
C TYR A 64 25.06 12.67 5.04
N PRO A 65 26.34 12.57 5.43
CA PRO A 65 27.13 11.34 5.29
C PRO A 65 26.61 10.14 6.09
N ASP A 66 25.86 10.41 7.16
CA ASP A 66 25.22 9.42 8.02
C ASP A 66 23.80 9.06 7.57
N TYR A 67 23.24 9.77 6.59
CA TYR A 67 21.94 9.45 6.03
C TYR A 67 22.07 8.30 5.03
N VAL A 68 21.47 7.17 5.40
CA VAL A 68 21.41 5.96 4.57
C VAL A 68 19.97 5.51 4.41
N MET A 69 19.67 4.86 3.28
CA MET A 69 18.37 4.27 3.01
C MET A 69 18.52 2.76 2.84
N PRO A 70 18.28 1.95 3.89
CA PRO A 70 18.23 0.51 3.75
C PRO A 70 17.00 0.11 2.94
N VAL A 71 17.20 -0.77 1.96
CA VAL A 71 16.13 -1.29 1.09
C VAL A 71 15.83 -2.73 1.48
N TYR A 72 14.57 -3.02 1.79
CA TYR A 72 14.10 -4.33 2.26
C TYR A 72 13.22 -5.01 1.22
N LYS A 73 12.90 -6.29 1.45
CA LYS A 73 11.95 -7.01 0.60
C LYS A 73 10.55 -6.40 0.76
N THR A 74 9.82 -6.32 -0.34
CA THR A 74 8.42 -5.88 -0.30
C THR A 74 7.54 -6.98 0.27
N HIS A 75 6.68 -6.62 1.21
CA HIS A 75 5.61 -7.47 1.73
C HIS A 75 4.25 -6.82 1.48
N ARG A 76 3.22 -7.60 1.16
CA ARG A 76 1.84 -7.10 1.03
C ARG A 76 1.01 -7.50 2.25
N THR A 77 1.29 -6.91 3.40
CA THR A 77 0.70 -7.27 4.70
C THR A 77 -0.68 -6.68 4.98
N ALA A 78 -1.10 -5.66 4.22
CA ALA A 78 -2.43 -5.06 4.39
C ALA A 78 -3.53 -6.12 4.23
N THR A 79 -4.41 -6.19 5.22
CA THR A 79 -5.54 -7.12 5.27
C THR A 79 -6.79 -6.38 5.73
N TYR A 80 -7.95 -6.90 5.37
CA TYR A 80 -9.26 -6.38 5.75
C TYR A 80 -10.12 -7.53 6.28
N PRO A 81 -11.13 -7.26 7.13
CA PRO A 81 -12.13 -8.25 7.48
C PRO A 81 -12.76 -8.86 6.22
N GLU A 82 -13.06 -10.16 6.27
CA GLU A 82 -13.61 -10.91 5.14
C GLU A 82 -14.86 -10.25 4.56
N GLU A 83 -15.79 -9.80 5.42
CA GLU A 83 -17.01 -9.10 5.00
C GLU A 83 -16.72 -7.83 4.17
N VAL A 84 -15.68 -7.06 4.53
CA VAL A 84 -15.29 -5.84 3.79
C VAL A 84 -14.73 -6.21 2.42
N MET A 85 -13.97 -7.31 2.33
CA MET A 85 -13.44 -7.82 1.07
C MET A 85 -14.58 -8.31 0.15
N GLU A 86 -15.52 -9.09 0.68
CA GLU A 86 -16.70 -9.57 -0.05
C GLU A 86 -17.55 -8.42 -0.58
N GLN A 87 -17.90 -7.46 0.28
CA GLN A 87 -18.67 -6.28 -0.13
C GLN A 87 -17.93 -5.45 -1.17
N THR A 88 -16.60 -5.31 -1.05
CA THR A 88 -15.79 -4.63 -2.06
C THR A 88 -15.87 -5.36 -3.41
N MET A 89 -15.78 -6.70 -3.43
CA MET A 89 -15.91 -7.49 -4.65
C MET A 89 -17.31 -7.37 -5.27
N GLU A 90 -18.37 -7.38 -4.46
CA GLU A 90 -19.74 -7.16 -4.95
C GLU A 90 -19.90 -5.76 -5.57
N ASN A 91 -19.38 -4.73 -4.89
CA ASN A 91 -19.49 -3.35 -5.32
C ASN A 91 -18.92 -3.13 -6.73
N ALA A 92 -17.86 -3.87 -7.10
CA ALA A 92 -17.20 -3.80 -8.41
C ALA A 92 -18.15 -3.97 -9.61
N THR A 93 -19.29 -4.63 -9.41
CA THR A 93 -20.28 -4.90 -10.47
C THR A 93 -21.65 -4.27 -10.23
N ARG A 94 -21.89 -3.75 -9.03
CA ARG A 94 -23.24 -3.32 -8.57
C ARG A 94 -23.36 -1.83 -8.34
N VAL A 95 -22.29 -1.20 -7.85
CA VAL A 95 -22.32 0.23 -7.48
C VAL A 95 -22.19 1.08 -8.72
N GLU A 96 -22.97 2.15 -8.78
CA GLU A 96 -22.96 3.09 -9.88
C GLU A 96 -23.04 4.53 -9.37
N LEU A 97 -22.51 5.45 -10.17
CA LEU A 97 -22.71 6.87 -9.97
C LEU A 97 -24.14 7.23 -10.37
N ILE A 98 -24.86 7.92 -9.49
CA ILE A 98 -26.20 8.46 -9.77
C ILE A 98 -26.18 9.98 -9.79
N LYS A 99 -27.24 10.58 -10.35
CA LYS A 99 -27.46 12.04 -10.39
C LYS A 99 -26.26 12.82 -10.94
N GLY A 100 -25.67 12.32 -12.03
CA GLY A 100 -24.51 12.94 -12.67
C GLY A 100 -23.21 12.83 -11.88
N GLY A 101 -23.09 11.87 -10.95
CA GLY A 101 -21.89 11.67 -10.15
C GLY A 101 -21.95 12.24 -8.73
N ASN A 102 -23.08 12.85 -8.35
CA ASN A 102 -23.28 13.44 -7.02
C ASN A 102 -23.84 12.44 -5.98
N GLY A 103 -23.89 11.15 -6.29
CA GLY A 103 -24.28 10.13 -5.33
C GLY A 103 -23.91 8.73 -5.80
N LEU A 104 -24.10 7.78 -4.89
CA LEU A 104 -23.90 6.34 -5.13
C LEU A 104 -25.24 5.62 -5.12
N GLY A 105 -25.50 4.83 -6.16
CA GLY A 105 -26.58 3.86 -6.23
C GLY A 105 -26.08 2.47 -5.80
N ASN A 106 -26.98 1.67 -5.21
CA ASN A 106 -26.71 0.27 -4.81
C ASN A 106 -25.51 0.06 -3.87
N TYR A 107 -25.06 1.13 -3.20
CA TYR A 107 -23.93 1.10 -2.27
C TYR A 107 -24.40 0.92 -0.84
N ARG A 108 -23.66 0.12 -0.05
CA ARG A 108 -23.90 -0.09 1.39
C ARG A 108 -22.69 0.30 2.23
N SER A 109 -21.54 -0.31 1.96
CA SER A 109 -20.29 -0.11 2.70
C SER A 109 -19.10 -0.61 1.87
N ALA A 110 -17.89 -0.56 2.45
CA ALA A 110 -16.60 -0.93 1.86
C ALA A 110 -16.19 -0.04 0.67
N THR A 111 -15.26 -0.49 -0.18
CA THR A 111 -14.82 0.34 -1.32
C THR A 111 -15.87 0.33 -2.42
N PRO A 112 -16.46 1.48 -2.83
CA PRO A 112 -17.54 1.51 -3.82
C PRO A 112 -17.06 1.18 -5.24
N PHE A 113 -15.88 1.66 -5.65
CA PHE A 113 -15.34 1.45 -6.99
C PHE A 113 -13.92 0.88 -6.93
N PRO A 114 -13.73 -0.42 -6.63
CA PRO A 114 -12.40 -1.03 -6.56
C PRO A 114 -11.66 -1.05 -7.91
N ILE A 115 -12.39 -0.92 -9.02
CA ILE A 115 -11.85 -0.78 -10.37
C ILE A 115 -12.42 0.51 -10.98
N PRO A 116 -11.94 1.69 -10.54
CA PRO A 116 -12.53 2.95 -10.95
C PRO A 116 -12.23 3.24 -12.42
N ARG A 117 -13.24 3.75 -13.14
CA ARG A 117 -13.18 4.04 -14.58
C ARG A 117 -13.02 5.53 -14.90
N ASN A 118 -13.23 6.39 -13.91
CA ASN A 118 -13.13 7.85 -14.06
C ASN A 118 -12.78 8.52 -12.71
N GLY A 119 -12.47 9.81 -12.75
CA GLY A 119 -12.07 10.58 -11.57
C GLY A 119 -13.16 10.73 -10.51
N LEU A 120 -14.44 10.74 -10.88
CA LEU A 120 -15.54 10.84 -9.91
C LEU A 120 -15.63 9.58 -9.05
N GLU A 121 -15.45 8.41 -9.63
CA GLU A 121 -15.38 7.14 -8.89
C GLU A 121 -14.20 7.11 -7.91
N VAL A 122 -13.04 7.64 -8.31
CA VAL A 122 -11.87 7.78 -7.42
C VAL A 122 -12.17 8.73 -6.25
N ILE A 123 -12.85 9.86 -6.51
CA ILE A 123 -13.27 10.79 -5.47
C ILE A 123 -14.23 10.11 -4.50
N TRP A 124 -15.20 9.33 -4.98
CA TRP A 124 -16.12 8.60 -4.11
C TRP A 124 -15.42 7.57 -3.23
N ASN A 125 -14.44 6.82 -3.75
CA ASN A 125 -13.62 5.94 -2.90
C ASN A 125 -12.93 6.70 -1.76
N HIS A 126 -12.50 7.94 -2.00
CA HIS A 126 -11.94 8.77 -0.94
C HIS A 126 -13.02 9.24 0.05
N ILE A 127 -14.20 9.65 -0.43
CA ILE A 127 -15.29 10.16 0.42
C ILE A 127 -15.83 9.07 1.36
N THR A 128 -15.90 7.82 0.91
CA THR A 128 -16.51 6.72 1.67
C THR A 128 -15.54 5.90 2.52
N ARG A 129 -14.29 6.35 2.64
CA ARG A 129 -13.21 5.64 3.37
C ARG A 129 -13.50 5.47 4.86
#